data_AF-A0A1N6F604-F1
#
_entry.id   AF-A0A1N6F604-F1
#
_cell.length_a   1.000
_cell.length_b   1.000
_cell.length_c   1.000
_cell.angle_alpha   90.00
_cell.angle_beta   90.00
_cell.angle_gamma   90.00
#
_symmetry.space_group_name_H-M   'P 1'
#
loop_
_entity.id
_entity.type
_entity.pdbx_description
1 polymer ?
#
loop_
_entity_poly.entity_id
_entity_poly.type
_entity_poly.pdbx_seq_one_letter_code
_entity_poly.pdbx_strand_id
1 'polypeptide(L)'
;MWEQGYIPSEHNPEEEASLLYVKALVAPPEMLALSYLAVSYNLKLAEQAHFGATVHIIEQHKPVIIDISNAKTYITLFEERPSIYASAIQHRGFQQLATEYVAEVSHGCETVGFLEGKIVFDQDKFALQVAHGFFQEKLKHRGIVVESALVIENAMNPEIIFIGKIQQDRIELEYPPTKCSITLTVEN
;
A
#
# COMPACT_ATOMS: atom_id res chain seq x y z
N MET A 1 -20.44 37.95 -27.44
CA MET A 1 -19.81 38.45 -26.20
C MET A 1 -19.57 37.24 -25.32
N TRP A 2 -18.37 36.68 -25.38
CA TRP A 2 -17.90 35.61 -24.51
C TRP A 2 -16.90 36.27 -23.57
N GLU A 3 -17.13 36.17 -22.26
CA GLU A 3 -16.13 36.31 -21.20
C GLU A 3 -16.87 36.16 -19.85
N GLN A 4 -17.30 34.94 -19.53
CA GLN A 4 -17.35 34.55 -18.13
C GLN A 4 -16.01 33.88 -17.86
N GLY A 5 -15.08 34.68 -17.31
CA GLY A 5 -13.80 34.20 -16.82
C GLY A 5 -14.04 33.08 -15.82
N TYR A 6 -13.56 31.89 -16.17
CA TYR A 6 -13.33 30.82 -15.20
C TYR A 6 -12.33 31.37 -14.19
N ILE A 7 -12.81 31.64 -12.97
CA ILE A 7 -11.95 31.89 -11.82
C ILE A 7 -11.43 30.51 -11.40
N PRO A 8 -10.13 30.21 -11.53
CA PRO A 8 -9.60 28.99 -10.95
C PRO A 8 -9.89 29.05 -9.44
N SER A 9 -10.62 28.07 -8.89
CA SER A 9 -10.74 27.97 -7.45
C SER A 9 -9.33 27.92 -6.88
N GLU A 10 -8.98 28.86 -6.01
CA GLU A 10 -7.73 28.84 -5.25
C GLU A 10 -7.61 27.48 -4.56
N HIS A 11 -6.79 26.58 -5.11
CA HIS A 11 -6.41 25.35 -4.43
C HIS A 11 -5.61 25.77 -3.20
N ASN A 12 -6.17 25.59 -2.02
CA ASN A 12 -5.46 25.75 -0.76
C ASN A 12 -4.88 24.37 -0.36
N PRO A 13 -3.56 24.15 -0.50
CA PRO A 13 -2.95 22.85 -0.18
C PRO A 13 -3.19 22.41 1.26
N GLU A 14 -3.29 23.36 2.19
CA GLU A 14 -3.54 23.07 3.62
C GLU A 14 -4.96 22.52 3.85
N GLU A 15 -5.94 23.05 3.12
CA GLU A 15 -7.33 22.58 3.18
C GLU A 15 -7.47 21.19 2.56
N GLU A 16 -6.80 20.94 1.43
CA GLU A 16 -6.76 19.62 0.80
C GLU A 16 -6.09 18.56 1.68
N ALA A 17 -4.94 18.90 2.29
CA ALA A 17 -4.24 18.03 3.22
C ALA A 17 -5.12 17.72 4.44
N SER A 18 -5.81 18.73 4.99
CA SER A 18 -6.73 18.57 6.11
C SER A 18 -7.91 17.67 5.74
N LEU A 19 -8.52 17.88 4.57
CA LEU A 19 -9.61 17.05 4.09
C LEU A 19 -9.18 15.60 3.84
N LEU A 20 -7.98 15.40 3.26
CA LEU A 20 -7.41 14.08 3.05
C LEU A 20 -7.19 13.36 4.38
N TYR A 21 -6.68 14.06 5.39
CA TYR A 21 -6.48 13.51 6.73
C TYR A 21 -7.82 13.07 7.36
N VAL A 22 -8.85 13.92 7.32
CA VAL A 22 -10.19 13.56 7.83
C VAL A 22 -10.76 12.34 7.10
N LYS A 23 -10.63 12.28 5.77
CA LYS A 23 -11.04 11.12 4.98
C LYS A 23 -10.29 9.85 5.37
N ALA A 24 -8.98 9.95 5.59
CA ALA A 24 -8.13 8.83 6.01
C ALA A 24 -8.53 8.28 7.39
N LEU A 25 -8.92 9.15 8.33
CA LEU A 25 -9.36 8.75 9.66
C LEU A 25 -10.64 7.91 9.66
N VAL A 26 -11.56 8.15 8.72
CA VAL A 26 -12.86 7.47 8.65
C VAL A 26 -12.94 6.38 7.58
N ALA A 27 -11.88 6.22 6.77
CA ALA A 27 -11.82 5.18 5.76
C ALA A 27 -11.79 3.77 6.40
N PRO A 28 -12.30 2.73 5.72
CA PRO A 28 -12.05 1.35 6.13
C PRO A 28 -10.55 1.10 6.33
N PRO A 29 -10.11 0.37 7.37
CA PRO A 29 -8.69 0.14 7.66
C PRO A 29 -7.89 -0.38 6.46
N GLU A 30 -8.47 -1.34 5.72
CA GLU A 30 -7.88 -1.95 4.52
C GLU A 30 -7.68 -0.90 3.43
N MET A 31 -8.66 0.00 3.25
CA MET A 31 -8.59 1.07 2.26
C MET A 31 -7.53 2.12 2.61
N LEU A 32 -7.33 2.41 3.90
CA LEU A 32 -6.26 3.30 4.35
C LEU A 32 -4.88 2.67 4.07
N ALA A 33 -4.71 1.39 4.38
CA ALA A 33 -3.49 0.64 4.10
C ALA A 33 -3.18 0.58 2.58
N LEU A 34 -4.20 0.26 1.77
CA LEU A 34 -4.12 0.29 0.30
C LEU A 34 -3.72 1.67 -0.22
N SER A 35 -4.34 2.73 0.29
CA SER A 35 -4.06 4.10 -0.15
C SER A 35 -2.62 4.51 0.16
N TYR A 36 -2.10 4.10 1.32
CA TYR A 36 -0.69 4.32 1.69
C TYR A 36 0.26 3.60 0.72
N LEU A 37 0.01 2.32 0.43
CA LEU A 37 0.83 1.52 -0.49
C LEU A 37 0.80 2.09 -1.91
N ALA A 38 -0.40 2.37 -2.43
CA ALA A 38 -0.60 2.89 -3.78
C ALA A 38 0.12 4.22 -4.00
N VAL A 39 0.00 5.18 -3.07
CA VAL A 39 0.70 6.46 -3.21
C VAL A 39 2.21 6.30 -3.06
N SER A 40 2.67 5.44 -2.15
CA SER A 40 4.11 5.13 -2.04
C SER A 40 4.66 4.52 -3.33
N TYR A 41 3.87 3.71 -4.03
CA TYR A 41 4.24 3.12 -5.31
C TYR A 41 4.25 4.18 -6.43
N ASN A 42 3.20 5.01 -6.52
CA ASN A 42 3.11 6.09 -7.49
C ASN A 42 4.24 7.12 -7.34
N LEU A 43 4.68 7.40 -6.11
CA LEU A 43 5.86 8.23 -5.85
C LEU A 43 7.11 7.63 -6.50
N LYS A 44 7.39 6.34 -6.28
CA LYS A 44 8.53 5.65 -6.90
C LYS A 44 8.46 5.68 -8.43
N LEU A 45 7.26 5.51 -8.99
CA LEU A 45 7.07 5.61 -10.44
C LEU A 45 7.34 7.03 -10.96
N ALA A 46 6.88 8.06 -10.25
CA ALA A 46 7.16 9.45 -10.61
C ALA A 46 8.67 9.76 -10.54
N GLU A 47 9.37 9.24 -9.54
CA GLU A 47 10.83 9.31 -9.46
C GLU A 47 11.51 8.62 -10.66
N GLN A 48 11.04 7.45 -11.08
CA GLN A 48 11.57 6.79 -12.28
C GLN A 48 11.32 7.61 -13.55
N ALA A 49 10.15 8.23 -13.69
CA ALA A 49 9.84 9.12 -14.80
C ALA A 49 10.76 10.35 -14.83
N HIS A 50 11.15 10.87 -13.67
CA HIS A 50 12.14 11.95 -13.55
C HIS A 50 13.50 11.57 -14.13
N PHE A 51 13.88 10.28 -14.07
CA PHE A 51 15.10 9.75 -14.66
C PHE A 51 14.93 9.26 -16.12
N GLY A 52 13.83 9.62 -16.79
CA GLY A 52 13.64 9.41 -18.23
C GLY A 52 12.73 8.23 -18.60
N ALA A 53 12.10 7.56 -17.63
CA ALA A 53 11.04 6.60 -17.93
C ALA A 53 9.75 7.32 -18.39
N THR A 54 8.88 6.59 -19.10
CA THR A 54 7.50 7.00 -19.34
C THR A 54 6.60 6.04 -18.59
N VAL A 55 5.77 6.58 -17.70
CA VAL A 55 4.92 5.81 -16.79
C VAL A 55 3.47 6.12 -17.09
N HIS A 56 2.64 5.08 -17.13
CA HIS A 56 1.20 5.18 -17.23
C HIS A 56 0.58 4.78 -15.88
N ILE A 57 -0.16 5.69 -15.26
CA ILE A 57 -0.88 5.43 -14.01
C ILE A 57 -2.35 5.81 -14.14
N ILE A 58 -3.14 5.41 -13.14
CA ILE A 58 -4.49 5.92 -12.93
C ILE A 58 -4.46 6.81 -11.69
N GLU A 59 -4.76 8.09 -11.85
CA GLU A 59 -4.90 9.06 -10.76
C GLU A 59 -6.32 9.61 -10.78
N GLN A 60 -7.02 9.54 -9.65
CA GLN A 60 -8.43 9.99 -9.54
C GLN A 60 -9.36 9.42 -10.64
N HIS A 61 -9.21 8.12 -10.95
CA HIS A 61 -9.96 7.41 -11.99
C HIS A 61 -9.68 7.88 -13.43
N LYS A 62 -8.61 8.62 -13.67
CA LYS A 62 -8.20 9.06 -15.00
C LYS A 62 -6.83 8.50 -15.35
N PRO A 63 -6.64 8.01 -16.59
CA PRO A 63 -5.31 7.65 -17.05
C PRO A 63 -4.45 8.90 -17.14
N VAL A 64 -3.23 8.81 -16.62
CA VAL A 64 -2.23 9.87 -16.61
C VAL A 64 -0.91 9.30 -17.13
N ILE A 65 -0.22 10.09 -17.94
CA ILE A 65 1.14 9.80 -18.39
C ILE A 65 2.10 10.71 -17.62
N ILE A 66 3.06 10.09 -16.95
CA ILE A 66 4.15 10.77 -16.27
C ILE A 66 5.43 10.54 -17.06
N ASP A 67 6.10 11.62 -17.43
CA ASP A 67 7.38 11.63 -18.13
C ASP A 67 8.29 12.71 -17.51
N ILE A 68 9.50 12.86 -18.06
CA ILE A 68 10.49 13.82 -17.55
C ILE A 68 9.97 15.27 -17.45
N SER A 69 9.03 15.67 -18.31
CA SER A 69 8.52 17.04 -18.38
C SER A 69 7.58 17.39 -17.22
N ASN A 70 6.91 16.39 -16.64
CA ASN A 70 5.92 16.59 -15.58
C ASN A 70 6.21 15.80 -14.29
N ALA A 71 7.23 14.93 -14.27
CA ALA A 71 7.56 14.07 -13.15
C ALA A 71 7.74 14.83 -11.83
N LYS A 72 8.40 16.01 -11.85
CA LYS A 72 8.60 16.81 -10.64
C LYS A 72 7.29 17.24 -9.98
N THR A 73 6.28 17.59 -10.78
CA THR A 73 4.95 17.95 -10.26
C THR A 73 4.30 16.76 -9.56
N TYR A 74 4.40 15.57 -10.14
CA TYR A 74 3.85 14.35 -9.55
C TYR A 74 4.63 13.85 -8.33
N ILE A 75 5.96 14.02 -8.30
CA ILE A 75 6.78 13.76 -7.11
C ILE A 75 6.26 14.60 -5.95
N THR A 76 6.17 15.92 -6.12
CA THR A 76 5.66 16.81 -5.06
C THR A 76 4.24 16.42 -4.63
N LEU A 77 3.35 16.11 -5.59
CA LEU A 77 1.99 15.66 -5.29
C LEU A 77 1.94 14.37 -4.45
N PHE A 78 2.85 13.43 -4.71
CA PHE A 78 2.88 12.12 -4.04
C PHE A 78 3.78 12.08 -2.80
N GLU A 79 4.68 13.04 -2.57
CA GLU A 79 5.54 13.07 -1.38
C GLU A 79 4.77 13.43 -0.10
N GLU A 80 3.77 14.32 -0.20
CA GLU A 80 3.04 14.81 0.98
C GLU A 80 2.03 13.78 1.50
N ARG A 81 1.36 13.08 0.60
CA ARG A 81 0.25 12.17 0.90
C ARG A 81 0.61 10.97 1.79
N PRO A 82 1.77 10.27 1.64
CA PRO A 82 2.18 9.19 2.52
C PRO A 82 2.29 9.64 3.97
N SER A 83 2.76 10.86 4.23
CA SER A 83 2.87 11.39 5.58
C SER A 83 1.49 11.56 6.23
N ILE A 84 0.50 12.06 5.48
CA ILE A 84 -0.88 12.23 5.93
C ILE A 84 -1.50 10.88 6.28
N TYR A 85 -1.36 9.88 5.40
CA TYR A 85 -1.83 8.52 5.68
C TYR A 85 -1.10 7.89 6.87
N ALA A 86 0.22 8.04 6.97
CA ALA A 86 1.00 7.56 8.11
C ALA A 86 0.50 8.15 9.44
N SER A 87 0.22 9.46 9.48
CA SER A 87 -0.36 10.12 10.65
C SER A 87 -1.74 9.57 10.99
N ALA A 88 -2.60 9.34 9.98
CA ALA A 88 -3.92 8.75 10.21
C ALA A 88 -3.83 7.31 10.74
N ILE A 89 -2.90 6.50 10.22
CA ILE A 89 -2.64 5.14 10.71
C ILE A 89 -2.14 5.17 12.15
N GLN A 90 -1.19 6.05 12.48
CA GLN A 90 -0.70 6.21 13.84
C GLN A 90 -1.79 6.64 14.82
N HIS A 91 -2.68 7.54 14.40
CA HIS A 91 -3.80 8.00 15.21
C HIS A 91 -4.84 6.88 15.47
N ARG A 92 -5.11 6.05 14.46
CA ARG A 92 -6.03 4.91 14.57
C ARG A 92 -5.43 3.71 15.33
N GLY A 93 -4.10 3.60 15.29
CA GLY A 93 -3.34 2.50 15.88
C GLY A 93 -3.17 1.32 14.92
N PHE A 94 -2.30 0.40 15.32
CA PHE A 94 -1.96 -0.81 14.58
C PHE A 94 -1.54 -1.90 15.57
N GLN A 95 -1.76 -3.16 15.20
CA GLN A 95 -1.28 -4.29 16.00
C GLN A 95 0.20 -4.57 15.72
N GLN A 96 0.92 -4.91 16.79
CA GLN A 96 2.26 -5.48 16.67
C GLN A 96 2.12 -6.98 16.42
N LEU A 97 2.75 -7.45 15.34
CA LEU A 97 2.70 -8.84 14.91
C LEU A 97 3.89 -9.63 15.49
N ALA A 98 3.72 -10.94 15.64
CA ALA A 98 4.83 -11.84 15.89
C ALA A 98 5.85 -11.78 14.75
N THR A 99 7.11 -12.08 15.05
CA THR A 99 8.19 -12.09 14.04
C THR A 99 8.07 -13.27 13.08
N GLU A 100 7.49 -14.38 13.51
CA GLU A 100 7.49 -15.62 12.74
C GLU A 100 6.11 -16.27 12.74
N TYR A 101 5.71 -16.77 11.57
CA TYR A 101 4.48 -17.52 11.37
C TYR A 101 4.74 -18.75 10.50
N VAL A 102 3.91 -19.76 10.66
CA VAL A 102 3.77 -20.86 9.70
C VAL A 102 2.62 -20.52 8.76
N ALA A 103 2.90 -20.55 7.46
CA ALA A 103 1.94 -20.29 6.41
C ALA A 103 1.37 -21.59 5.84
N GLU A 104 0.04 -21.65 5.79
CA GLU A 104 -0.73 -22.59 4.97
C GLU A 104 -1.35 -21.79 3.81
N VAL A 105 -1.22 -22.27 2.58
CA VAL A 105 -1.71 -21.56 1.39
C VAL A 105 -2.69 -22.42 0.61
N SER A 106 -3.74 -21.81 0.05
CA SER A 106 -4.65 -22.54 -0.84
C SER A 106 -4.01 -22.78 -2.21
N HIS A 107 -4.61 -23.69 -2.98
CA HIS A 107 -4.17 -23.99 -4.33
C HIS A 107 -4.16 -22.73 -5.21
N GLY A 108 -3.02 -22.47 -5.86
CA GLY A 108 -2.82 -21.34 -6.77
C GLY A 108 -2.02 -20.17 -6.16
N CYS A 109 -1.79 -20.14 -4.85
CA CYS A 109 -0.97 -19.11 -4.20
C CYS A 109 0.50 -19.10 -4.64
N GLU A 110 1.01 -20.26 -5.08
CA GLU A 110 2.37 -20.40 -5.59
C GLU A 110 2.62 -19.52 -6.81
N THR A 111 1.61 -19.36 -7.67
CA THR A 111 1.70 -18.55 -8.90
C THR A 111 1.78 -17.06 -8.63
N VAL A 112 1.36 -16.63 -7.43
CA VAL A 112 1.39 -15.24 -6.97
C VAL A 112 2.46 -15.03 -5.89
N GLY A 113 3.40 -15.98 -5.75
CA GLY A 113 4.64 -15.81 -4.98
C GLY A 113 4.57 -16.19 -3.50
N PHE A 114 3.49 -16.86 -3.06
CA PHE A 114 3.37 -17.36 -1.69
C PHE A 114 3.36 -18.89 -1.67
N LEU A 115 4.12 -19.47 -0.76
CA LEU A 115 4.26 -20.91 -0.58
C LEU A 115 4.01 -21.28 0.88
N GLU A 116 3.73 -22.56 1.14
CA GLU A 116 3.64 -23.07 2.51
C GLU A 116 4.98 -22.95 3.25
N GLY A 117 4.91 -22.91 4.58
CA GLY A 117 6.08 -22.93 5.46
C GLY A 117 6.34 -21.61 6.16
N LYS A 118 7.56 -21.42 6.65
CA LYS A 118 7.89 -20.31 7.56
C LYS A 118 7.91 -18.95 6.84
N ILE A 119 7.17 -18.01 7.41
CA ILE A 119 7.16 -16.60 7.03
C ILE A 119 7.73 -15.77 8.17
N VAL A 120 8.61 -14.82 7.81
CA VAL A 120 9.24 -13.90 8.74
C VAL A 120 8.73 -12.49 8.45
N PHE A 121 8.26 -11.84 9.51
CA PHE A 121 7.74 -10.49 9.55
C PHE A 121 8.75 -9.58 10.24
N ASP A 122 9.18 -8.55 9.53
CA ASP A 122 10.00 -7.46 10.05
C ASP A 122 9.16 -6.19 10.05
N GLN A 123 8.68 -5.80 11.23
CA GLN A 123 7.71 -4.72 11.41
C GLN A 123 8.37 -3.51 12.08
N ASP A 124 8.33 -2.37 11.39
CA ASP A 124 8.62 -1.05 11.98
C ASP A 124 7.33 -0.22 12.02
N LYS A 125 6.80 -0.02 13.23
CA LYS A 125 5.50 0.61 13.48
C LYS A 125 4.40 -0.12 12.68
N PHE A 126 3.66 0.59 11.84
CA PHE A 126 2.60 0.02 11.02
C PHE A 126 3.12 -0.64 9.72
N ALA A 127 4.38 -0.39 9.35
CA ALA A 127 4.96 -0.91 8.12
C ALA A 127 5.62 -2.25 8.35
N LEU A 128 5.43 -3.17 7.42
CA LEU A 128 5.89 -4.54 7.50
C LEU A 128 6.70 -4.88 6.25
N GLN A 129 7.75 -5.67 6.44
CA GLN A 129 8.41 -6.42 5.38
C GLN A 129 8.19 -7.91 5.63
N VAL A 130 7.73 -8.61 4.59
CA VAL A 130 7.42 -10.03 4.66
C VAL A 130 8.41 -10.80 3.81
N ALA A 131 9.09 -11.76 4.42
CA ALA A 131 9.98 -12.69 3.74
C ALA A 131 9.48 -14.13 3.96
N HIS A 132 9.55 -14.95 2.92
CA HIS A 132 9.28 -16.38 2.98
C HIS A 132 10.59 -17.16 2.80
N GLY A 133 10.91 -18.02 3.78
CA GLY A 133 12.10 -18.87 3.76
C GLY A 133 13.46 -18.15 3.76
N PHE A 134 14.54 -18.91 3.54
CA PHE A 134 15.94 -18.45 3.62
C PHE A 134 16.40 -17.62 2.40
N PHE A 135 15.63 -17.60 1.31
CA PHE A 135 16.07 -17.07 0.00
C PHE A 135 15.50 -15.69 -0.36
N GLN A 136 14.65 -15.08 0.45
CA GLN A 136 13.95 -13.82 0.11
C GLN A 136 14.58 -12.53 0.66
N GLU A 137 15.86 -12.52 1.07
CA GLU A 137 16.50 -11.28 1.54
C GLU A 137 16.43 -10.11 0.52
N LYS A 138 16.25 -10.39 -0.78
CA LYS A 138 16.15 -9.37 -1.84
C LYS A 138 14.72 -9.08 -2.34
N LEU A 139 13.71 -9.89 -2.00
CA LEU A 139 12.34 -9.78 -2.53
C LEU A 139 11.30 -9.82 -1.41
N LYS A 140 11.40 -8.86 -0.48
CA LYS A 140 10.46 -8.75 0.63
C LYS A 140 9.17 -8.07 0.18
N HIS A 141 8.03 -8.70 0.43
CA HIS A 141 6.72 -8.09 0.20
C HIS A 141 6.51 -6.96 1.21
N ARG A 142 5.77 -5.93 0.82
CA ARG A 142 5.52 -4.76 1.68
C ARG A 142 4.15 -4.87 2.29
N GLY A 143 4.05 -4.78 3.60
CA GLY A 143 2.79 -4.80 4.31
C GLY A 143 2.50 -3.52 5.07
N ILE A 144 1.22 -3.24 5.30
CA ILE A 144 0.73 -2.17 6.17
C ILE A 144 -0.34 -2.73 7.10
N VAL A 145 -0.17 -2.48 8.40
CA VAL A 145 -1.13 -2.81 9.45
C VAL A 145 -1.90 -1.56 9.86
N VAL A 146 -3.23 -1.65 9.89
CA VAL A 146 -4.10 -0.58 10.39
C VAL A 146 -5.16 -1.24 11.27
N GLU A 147 -5.19 -0.88 12.56
CA GLU A 147 -6.02 -1.58 13.55
C GLU A 147 -5.78 -3.10 13.48
N SER A 148 -6.79 -3.89 13.11
CA SER A 148 -6.71 -5.34 12.88
C SER A 148 -6.62 -5.74 11.41
N ALA A 149 -6.52 -4.79 10.47
CA ALA A 149 -6.36 -5.10 9.06
C ALA A 149 -4.88 -5.21 8.70
N LEU A 150 -4.58 -6.14 7.78
CA LEU A 150 -3.28 -6.29 7.15
C LEU A 150 -3.45 -6.28 5.63
N VAL A 151 -2.67 -5.44 4.97
CA VAL A 151 -2.56 -5.43 3.51
C VAL A 151 -1.11 -5.71 3.13
N ILE A 152 -0.87 -6.64 2.20
CA ILE A 152 0.46 -6.97 1.69
C ILE A 152 0.49 -6.82 0.16
N GLU A 153 1.38 -5.94 -0.30
CA GLU A 153 1.78 -5.73 -1.70
C GLU A 153 2.90 -6.71 -2.08
N ASN A 154 2.69 -7.47 -3.14
CA ASN A 154 3.72 -8.36 -3.67
C ASN A 154 4.90 -7.57 -4.25
N ALA A 155 6.12 -8.03 -3.94
CA ALA A 155 7.37 -7.33 -4.29
C ALA A 155 7.67 -7.33 -5.80
N MET A 156 7.26 -8.38 -6.51
CA MET A 156 7.52 -8.57 -7.94
C MET A 156 6.40 -8.01 -8.81
N ASN A 157 5.17 -8.05 -8.31
CA ASN A 157 4.01 -7.48 -8.99
C ASN A 157 3.13 -6.70 -7.99
N PRO A 158 3.35 -5.38 -7.85
CA PRO A 158 2.60 -4.54 -6.92
C PRO A 158 1.08 -4.48 -7.16
N GLU A 159 0.58 -4.97 -8.31
CA GLU A 159 -0.86 -5.11 -8.53
C GLU A 159 -1.48 -6.30 -7.77
N ILE A 160 -0.64 -7.25 -7.33
CA ILE A 160 -1.07 -8.37 -6.49
C ILE A 160 -1.08 -7.90 -5.03
N ILE A 161 -2.29 -7.69 -4.51
CA ILE A 161 -2.51 -7.22 -3.15
C ILE A 161 -3.30 -8.24 -2.33
N PHE A 162 -2.69 -8.71 -1.26
CA PHE A 162 -3.34 -9.53 -0.25
C PHE A 162 -3.96 -8.66 0.81
N ILE A 163 -5.22 -8.94 1.16
CA ILE A 163 -5.97 -8.20 2.18
C ILE A 163 -6.48 -9.19 3.20
N GLY A 164 -6.36 -8.85 4.47
CA GLY A 164 -6.65 -9.79 5.54
C GLY A 164 -6.91 -9.15 6.87
N LYS A 165 -7.23 -10.02 7.84
CA LYS A 165 -7.50 -9.64 9.22
C LYS A 165 -6.57 -10.38 10.17
N ILE A 166 -6.11 -9.63 11.17
CA ILE A 166 -5.30 -10.09 12.27
C ILE A 166 -6.24 -10.47 13.41
N GLN A 167 -6.16 -11.72 13.81
CA GLN A 167 -6.75 -12.29 15.01
C GLN A 167 -5.59 -12.74 15.91
N GLN A 168 -5.82 -12.91 17.21
CA GLN A 168 -4.77 -13.10 18.24
C GLN A 168 -3.55 -13.90 17.78
N ASP A 169 -3.77 -15.14 17.33
CA ASP A 169 -2.69 -16.06 16.91
C ASP A 169 -2.82 -16.48 15.44
N ARG A 170 -3.67 -15.78 14.68
CA ARG A 170 -4.02 -16.17 13.31
C ARG A 170 -4.22 -14.95 12.43
N ILE A 171 -3.61 -14.98 11.26
CA ILE A 171 -3.86 -14.02 10.19
C ILE A 171 -4.46 -14.76 9.00
N GLU A 172 -5.56 -14.24 8.47
CA GLU A 172 -6.16 -14.73 7.23
C GLU A 172 -6.02 -13.66 6.17
N LEU A 173 -5.37 -13.98 5.06
CA LEU A 173 -5.13 -13.11 3.92
C LEU A 173 -5.76 -13.72 2.67
N GLU A 174 -6.36 -12.89 1.84
CA GLU A 174 -6.92 -13.29 0.56
C GLU A 174 -6.41 -12.37 -0.55
N TYR A 175 -6.22 -12.92 -1.74
CA TYR A 175 -6.04 -12.15 -2.97
C TYR A 175 -7.37 -12.17 -3.75
N PRO A 176 -8.23 -11.15 -3.63
CA PRO A 176 -9.63 -11.20 -4.10
C PRO A 176 -9.84 -11.57 -5.58
N PRO A 177 -8.95 -11.20 -6.53
CA PRO A 177 -9.07 -11.62 -7.93
C PRO A 177 -8.98 -13.14 -8.15
N THR A 178 -8.47 -13.90 -7.18
CA THR A 178 -8.36 -15.36 -7.26
C THR A 178 -8.93 -16.02 -5.99
N LYS A 179 -8.86 -17.35 -5.91
CA LYS A 179 -9.18 -18.10 -4.68
C LYS A 179 -7.94 -18.33 -3.81
N CYS A 180 -6.86 -17.56 -4.01
CA CYS A 180 -5.67 -17.68 -3.20
C CYS A 180 -5.94 -17.08 -1.81
N SER A 181 -5.86 -17.94 -0.80
CA SER A 181 -5.99 -17.59 0.61
C SER A 181 -4.77 -18.11 1.36
N ILE A 182 -4.24 -17.32 2.28
CA ILE A 182 -3.10 -17.65 3.11
C ILE A 182 -3.57 -17.57 4.56
N THR A 183 -3.35 -18.64 5.31
CA THR A 183 -3.50 -18.64 6.77
C THR A 183 -2.12 -18.63 7.39
N LEU A 184 -1.87 -17.69 8.31
CA LEU A 184 -0.64 -17.59 9.09
C LEU A 184 -0.96 -17.89 10.55
N THR A 185 -0.21 -18.80 11.17
CA THR A 185 -0.36 -19.14 12.59
C THR A 185 0.99 -19.04 13.30
N VAL A 186 0.98 -18.60 14.57
CA VAL A 186 2.19 -18.59 15.39
C VAL A 186 2.49 -20.02 15.85
N GLU A 187 3.74 -20.46 15.72
CA GLU A 187 4.19 -21.76 16.24
C GLU A 187 4.40 -21.62 17.76
N ASN A 188 3.62 -22.37 18.56
CA ASN A 188 3.71 -22.41 20.03
C ASN A 188 4.80 -23.37 20.51
#